data_AF-A0A7C8DMB2-F1
#
_entry.id   AF-A0A7C8DMB2-F1
#
_cell.length_a   1.000
_cell.length_b   1.000
_cell.length_c   1.000
_cell.angle_alpha   90.00
_cell.angle_beta   90.00
_cell.angle_gamma   90.00
#
_symmetry.space_group_name_H-M   'P 1'
#
loop_
_entity.id
_entity.type
_entity.pdbx_description
1 polymer ?
#
loop_
_entity_poly.entity_id
_entity_poly.type
_entity_poly.pdbx_seq_one_letter_code
_entity_poly.pdbx_strand_id
1 'polypeptide(L)'
;MAGGVGAAVMAPRLPRPRGMAVPARGARMIPRREEGVTHVIEFTFALTLFLIIIQAFSTTMDFRIGVDLDSNDNRIAAARSITHELAGSSGNASGTVDWETLEWGSGSPQLSAGLTVGLLTETGVLSLAKCEALAKFTYNGLRDELGTKDGLSVEVRTLSPDARVSFWGGDVSKATVSVTEERILLLRTADGDVPAKLRVTLFSGVTPDTTLRLTEVMYQPAAGTEWVEIYNPAYVAAEVDGWKLSDLAEEDLILGGDDETLTIPARSAAIVAASPTDFASRYPSVSYVFGLEDSAIGDGLGDIADTIALGYHSYSDALAYEDDDGAAGDGNSLTRDCPTCDGWAAAAATPGAV
;
A
#
# COMPACT_ATOMS: atom_id res chain seq x y z
N MET A 1 -105.25 -34.73 80.75
CA MET A 1 -105.64 -35.81 79.81
C MET A 1 -104.60 -35.89 78.70
N ALA A 2 -104.45 -37.09 78.15
CA ALA A 2 -103.34 -37.58 77.34
C ALA A 2 -103.05 -36.84 76.02
N GLY A 3 -101.87 -37.12 75.46
CA GLY A 3 -101.58 -36.96 74.03
C GLY A 3 -100.09 -36.77 73.75
N GLY A 4 -99.44 -37.72 73.09
CA GLY A 4 -98.00 -37.72 72.82
C GLY A 4 -97.56 -37.21 71.44
N VAL A 5 -96.33 -37.63 71.09
CA VAL A 5 -95.55 -37.51 69.84
C VAL A 5 -94.60 -36.30 69.73
N GLY A 6 -93.29 -36.61 69.58
CA GLY A 6 -92.45 -35.97 68.54
C GLY A 6 -91.13 -35.27 68.95
N ALA A 7 -89.99 -35.93 68.65
CA ALA A 7 -88.62 -35.43 68.33
C ALA A 7 -87.84 -34.61 69.40
N ALA A 8 -86.78 -35.12 70.05
CA ALA A 8 -85.39 -35.39 69.57
C ALA A 8 -84.66 -34.11 69.09
N VAL A 9 -83.51 -33.68 69.63
CA VAL A 9 -82.14 -34.25 69.49
C VAL A 9 -81.25 -33.61 70.61
N MET A 10 -80.71 -34.40 71.56
CA MET A 10 -79.32 -34.93 71.69
C MET A 10 -78.18 -33.90 71.65
N ALA A 11 -77.04 -33.99 72.34
CA ALA A 11 -76.44 -34.69 73.50
C ALA A 11 -74.92 -34.28 73.47
N PRO A 12 -74.01 -34.76 74.34
CA PRO A 12 -73.90 -34.48 75.77
C PRO A 12 -72.46 -34.13 76.22
N ARG A 13 -72.33 -34.12 77.56
CA ARG A 13 -71.27 -33.68 78.47
C ARG A 13 -69.91 -34.41 78.42
N LEU A 14 -68.93 -33.63 78.89
CA LEU A 14 -67.60 -33.92 79.45
C LEU A 14 -67.47 -35.14 80.38
N PRO A 15 -66.25 -35.71 80.48
CA PRO A 15 -65.75 -36.32 81.71
C PRO A 15 -64.40 -35.75 82.20
N ARG A 16 -64.15 -36.01 83.50
CA ARG A 16 -63.16 -35.46 84.45
C ARG A 16 -61.71 -35.97 84.27
N PRO A 17 -60.71 -35.33 84.95
CA PRO A 17 -59.28 -35.48 84.66
C PRO A 17 -58.57 -36.53 85.52
N ARG A 18 -57.37 -36.98 85.06
CA ARG A 18 -56.34 -37.69 85.85
C ARG A 18 -54.92 -37.34 85.35
N GLY A 19 -54.07 -36.88 86.28
CA GLY A 19 -52.68 -37.32 86.48
C GLY A 19 -51.54 -36.85 85.54
N MET A 20 -50.74 -35.90 86.05
CA MET A 20 -49.26 -35.83 86.13
C MET A 20 -48.36 -36.08 84.88
N ALA A 21 -47.53 -35.09 84.52
CA ALA A 21 -46.06 -35.18 84.37
C ALA A 21 -45.46 -33.85 83.83
N VAL A 22 -44.31 -33.43 84.37
CA VAL A 22 -43.44 -32.34 83.86
C VAL A 22 -42.29 -32.98 83.08
N PRO A 23 -41.86 -32.44 81.92
CA PRO A 23 -40.47 -31.95 81.87
C PRO A 23 -40.15 -30.76 80.93
N ALA A 24 -39.14 -30.02 81.40
CA ALA A 24 -37.96 -29.44 80.74
C ALA A 24 -38.02 -28.25 79.75
N ARG A 25 -37.15 -27.27 80.10
CA ARG A 25 -36.64 -26.11 79.36
C ARG A 25 -36.21 -26.42 77.92
N GLY A 26 -36.53 -25.50 77.02
CA GLY A 26 -35.91 -25.36 75.71
C GLY A 26 -36.40 -24.11 74.99
N ALA A 27 -35.94 -22.92 75.40
CA ALA A 27 -36.15 -21.70 74.64
C ALA A 27 -35.34 -21.79 73.33
N ARG A 28 -36.03 -22.08 72.23
CA ARG A 28 -35.43 -22.18 70.89
C ARG A 28 -35.21 -20.77 70.34
N MET A 29 -33.96 -20.32 70.29
CA MET A 29 -33.56 -19.22 69.39
C MET A 29 -33.93 -19.64 67.97
N ILE A 30 -34.78 -18.85 67.29
CA ILE A 30 -35.01 -18.99 65.86
C ILE A 30 -33.70 -18.58 65.17
N PRO A 31 -33.01 -19.47 64.44
CA PRO A 31 -31.86 -19.07 63.65
C PRO A 31 -32.36 -18.12 62.55
N ARG A 32 -31.80 -16.91 62.47
CA ARG A 32 -31.94 -16.08 61.26
C ARG A 32 -31.39 -16.91 60.10
N ARG A 33 -32.25 -17.26 59.14
CA ARG A 33 -31.84 -17.93 57.89
C ARG A 33 -31.10 -16.91 57.03
N GLU A 34 -29.80 -16.76 57.24
CA GLU A 34 -28.92 -15.90 56.44
C GLU A 34 -28.69 -16.45 55.02
N GLU A 35 -28.98 -17.73 54.79
CA GLU A 35 -28.88 -18.40 53.47
C GLU A 35 -29.64 -17.67 52.36
N GLY A 36 -30.81 -17.09 52.65
CA GLY A 36 -31.59 -16.33 51.67
C GLY A 36 -30.94 -14.98 51.31
N VAL A 37 -30.28 -14.34 52.28
CA VAL A 37 -29.59 -13.06 52.07
C VAL A 37 -28.29 -13.28 51.29
N THR A 38 -27.55 -14.34 51.61
CA THR A 38 -26.33 -14.72 50.87
C THR A 38 -26.63 -15.04 49.40
N HIS A 39 -27.68 -15.82 49.12
CA HIS A 39 -28.07 -16.10 47.73
C HIS A 39 -28.50 -14.86 46.95
N VAL A 40 -29.21 -13.91 47.58
CA VAL A 40 -29.58 -12.65 46.95
C VAL A 40 -28.33 -11.82 46.65
N ILE A 41 -27.40 -11.76 47.60
CA ILE A 41 -26.13 -11.04 47.43
C ILE A 41 -25.31 -11.66 46.29
N GLU A 42 -25.11 -12.98 46.27
CA GLU A 42 -24.39 -13.69 45.20
C GLU A 42 -25.03 -13.48 43.83
N PHE A 43 -26.36 -13.58 43.74
CA PHE A 43 -27.08 -13.32 42.50
C PHE A 43 -26.89 -11.87 42.03
N THR A 44 -26.99 -10.89 42.94
CA THR A 44 -26.78 -9.49 42.59
C THR A 44 -25.34 -9.21 42.18
N PHE A 45 -24.33 -9.82 42.81
CA PHE A 45 -22.93 -9.69 42.41
C PHE A 45 -22.65 -10.35 41.05
N ALA A 46 -23.21 -11.54 40.80
CA ALA A 46 -23.08 -12.20 39.51
C ALA A 46 -23.75 -11.39 38.40
N LEU A 47 -24.94 -10.85 38.66
CA LEU A 47 -25.67 -10.01 37.73
C LEU A 47 -24.95 -8.68 37.46
N THR A 48 -24.43 -8.01 38.48
CA THR A 48 -23.67 -6.76 38.27
C THR A 48 -22.37 -7.01 37.53
N LEU A 49 -21.64 -8.09 37.84
CA LEU A 49 -20.45 -8.48 37.10
C LEU A 49 -20.78 -8.79 35.64
N PHE A 50 -21.87 -9.52 35.39
CA PHE A 50 -22.34 -9.82 34.04
C PHE A 50 -22.71 -8.56 33.26
N LEU A 51 -23.41 -7.63 33.89
CA LEU A 51 -23.77 -6.34 33.29
C LEU A 51 -22.54 -5.47 33.02
N ILE A 52 -21.54 -5.47 33.92
CA ILE A 52 -20.27 -4.76 33.71
C ILE A 52 -19.50 -5.38 32.54
N ILE A 53 -19.47 -6.71 32.42
CA ILE A 53 -18.83 -7.40 31.30
C ILE A 53 -19.55 -7.09 29.99
N ILE A 54 -20.89 -7.13 29.95
CA ILE A 54 -21.66 -6.75 28.75
C ILE A 54 -21.43 -5.29 28.39
N GLN A 55 -21.43 -4.39 29.38
CA GLN A 55 -21.20 -2.97 29.13
C GLN A 55 -19.79 -2.74 28.59
N ALA A 56 -18.77 -3.34 29.20
CA ALA A 56 -17.39 -3.24 28.74
C ALA A 56 -17.20 -3.83 27.33
N PHE A 57 -17.89 -4.93 27.03
CA PHE A 57 -17.89 -5.53 25.70
C PHE A 57 -18.59 -4.62 24.67
N SER A 58 -19.77 -4.08 24.99
CA SER A 58 -20.50 -3.15 24.12
C SER A 58 -19.68 -1.88 23.85
N THR A 59 -19.08 -1.26 24.88
CA THR A 59 -18.26 -0.07 24.69
C THR A 59 -17.00 -0.36 23.86
N THR A 60 -16.42 -1.56 23.99
CA THR A 60 -15.28 -2.00 23.17
C THR A 60 -15.70 -2.25 21.72
N MET A 61 -16.85 -2.88 21.50
CA MET A 61 -17.41 -3.09 20.16
C MET A 61 -17.75 -1.77 19.48
N ASP A 62 -18.44 -0.86 20.16
CA ASP A 62 -18.82 0.44 19.60
C ASP A 62 -17.59 1.29 19.27
N PHE A 63 -16.53 1.24 20.07
CA PHE A 63 -15.28 1.96 19.79
C PHE A 63 -14.52 1.38 18.59
N ARG A 64 -14.45 0.04 18.46
CA ARG A 64 -13.78 -0.61 17.33
C ARG A 64 -14.58 -0.55 16.03
N ILE A 65 -15.90 -0.74 16.11
CA ILE A 65 -16.76 -0.81 14.93
C ILE A 65 -17.13 0.60 14.48
N GLY A 66 -17.42 1.54 15.38
CA GLY A 66 -17.86 2.89 15.01
C GLY A 66 -16.80 3.70 14.25
N VAL A 67 -15.54 3.71 14.73
CA VAL A 67 -14.46 4.48 14.09
C VAL A 67 -14.01 3.85 12.76
N ASP A 68 -14.04 2.52 12.67
CA ASP A 68 -13.64 1.80 11.45
C ASP A 68 -14.74 1.84 10.38
N LEU A 69 -16.03 1.86 10.76
CA LEU A 69 -17.13 2.07 9.83
C LEU A 69 -17.04 3.44 9.14
N ASP A 70 -16.81 4.53 9.88
CA ASP A 70 -16.69 5.86 9.28
C ASP A 70 -15.48 5.95 8.33
N SER A 71 -14.34 5.38 8.72
CA SER A 71 -13.13 5.29 7.88
C SER A 71 -13.37 4.47 6.61
N ASN A 72 -14.02 3.31 6.75
CA ASN A 72 -14.31 2.40 5.65
C ASN A 72 -15.37 2.96 4.69
N ASP A 73 -16.41 3.62 5.21
CA ASP A 73 -17.43 4.30 4.41
C ASP A 73 -16.82 5.44 3.60
N ASN A 74 -15.91 6.21 4.21
CA ASN A 74 -15.13 7.23 3.50
C ASN A 74 -14.23 6.62 2.41
N ARG A 75 -13.57 5.48 2.67
CA ARG A 75 -12.79 4.75 1.66
C ARG A 75 -13.65 4.27 0.50
N ILE A 76 -14.84 3.74 0.75
CA ILE A 76 -15.77 3.30 -0.30
C ILE A 76 -16.17 4.49 -1.18
N ALA A 77 -16.54 5.62 -0.56
CA ALA A 77 -16.89 6.83 -1.29
C ALA A 77 -15.70 7.36 -2.13
N ALA A 78 -14.50 7.39 -1.54
CA ALA A 78 -13.29 7.84 -2.21
C ALA A 78 -12.87 6.91 -3.36
N ALA A 79 -12.84 5.59 -3.15
CA ALA A 79 -12.51 4.60 -4.18
C ALA A 79 -13.46 4.71 -5.38
N ARG A 80 -14.76 4.93 -5.12
CA ARG A 80 -15.75 5.14 -6.19
C ARG A 80 -15.51 6.46 -6.93
N SER A 81 -15.19 7.53 -6.21
CA SER A 81 -14.87 8.84 -6.81
C SER A 81 -13.66 8.73 -7.73
N ILE A 82 -12.57 8.13 -7.25
CA ILE A 82 -11.33 7.93 -8.03
C ILE A 82 -11.61 7.04 -9.25
N THR A 83 -12.34 5.93 -9.08
CA THR A 83 -12.74 5.07 -10.19
C THR A 83 -13.59 5.82 -11.21
N HIS A 84 -14.45 6.73 -10.76
CA HIS A 84 -15.26 7.56 -11.64
C HIS A 84 -14.41 8.56 -12.42
N GLU A 85 -13.43 9.20 -11.80
CA GLU A 85 -12.51 10.12 -12.47
C GLU A 85 -11.67 9.41 -13.54
N LEU A 86 -10.94 8.35 -13.12
CA LEU A 86 -10.08 7.57 -13.99
C LEU A 86 -10.84 6.97 -15.19
N ALA A 87 -12.08 6.51 -14.97
CA ALA A 87 -12.92 5.92 -16.03
C ALA A 87 -14.08 6.82 -16.47
N GLY A 88 -13.96 8.13 -16.30
CA GLY A 88 -14.99 9.11 -16.68
C GLY A 88 -14.50 10.18 -17.64
N SER A 89 -13.19 10.32 -17.79
CA SER A 89 -12.56 11.38 -18.59
C SER A 89 -11.35 10.86 -19.36
N SER A 90 -10.94 11.61 -20.39
CA SER A 90 -9.64 11.47 -21.03
C SER A 90 -8.51 12.13 -20.23
N GLY A 91 -8.84 12.85 -19.17
CA GLY A 91 -7.87 13.62 -18.39
C GLY A 91 -7.45 14.90 -19.10
N ASN A 92 -6.74 15.74 -18.36
CA ASN A 92 -6.29 17.04 -18.81
C ASN A 92 -5.14 17.54 -17.94
N ALA A 93 -3.97 17.80 -18.55
CA ALA A 93 -2.84 18.47 -17.94
C ALA A 93 -2.76 19.91 -18.49
N SER A 94 -3.32 20.89 -17.77
CA SER A 94 -3.23 22.31 -18.12
C SER A 94 -3.60 22.65 -19.59
N GLY A 95 -4.62 21.99 -20.12
CA GLY A 95 -5.10 22.15 -21.50
C GLY A 95 -4.68 21.04 -22.48
N THR A 96 -3.80 20.13 -22.05
CA THR A 96 -3.33 18.99 -22.86
C THR A 96 -4.06 17.71 -22.49
N VAL A 97 -4.81 17.15 -23.44
CA VAL A 97 -5.59 15.90 -23.23
C VAL A 97 -4.73 14.64 -23.41
N ASP A 98 -3.67 14.74 -24.22
CA ASP A 98 -2.70 13.67 -24.45
C ASP A 98 -1.58 13.74 -23.40
N TRP A 99 -1.99 13.82 -22.14
CA TRP A 99 -1.08 13.98 -21.01
C TRP A 99 -0.10 12.81 -20.87
N GLU A 100 -0.39 11.63 -21.42
CA GLU A 100 0.52 10.47 -21.43
C GLU A 100 1.86 10.75 -22.13
N THR A 101 1.89 11.75 -23.01
CA THR A 101 3.09 12.18 -23.74
C THR A 101 4.01 13.09 -22.91
N LEU A 102 3.52 13.57 -21.76
CA LEU A 102 4.26 14.44 -20.87
C LEU A 102 5.10 13.62 -19.89
N GLU A 103 6.12 14.25 -19.33
CA GLU A 103 6.95 13.70 -18.27
C GLU A 103 6.60 14.33 -16.92
N TRP A 104 6.90 13.60 -15.84
CA TRP A 104 6.66 14.09 -14.49
C TRP A 104 7.67 15.17 -14.13
N GLY A 105 7.19 16.35 -13.73
CA GLY A 105 8.03 17.46 -13.27
C GLY A 105 9.00 18.03 -14.31
N SER A 106 8.87 17.67 -15.60
CA SER A 106 9.69 18.19 -16.70
C SER A 106 8.82 18.77 -17.82
N GLY A 107 9.31 19.81 -18.49
CA GLY A 107 8.61 20.49 -19.59
C GLY A 107 7.55 21.51 -19.18
N SER A 108 6.73 21.95 -20.14
CA SER A 108 5.58 22.84 -19.93
C SER A 108 4.48 22.54 -20.96
N PRO A 109 3.29 22.03 -20.58
CA PRO A 109 2.83 21.72 -19.21
C PRO A 109 3.49 20.46 -18.60
N GLN A 110 3.48 20.37 -17.26
CA GLN A 110 4.02 19.24 -16.49
C GLN A 110 2.90 18.34 -15.95
N LEU A 111 3.17 17.05 -15.74
CA LEU A 111 2.20 16.13 -15.10
C LEU A 111 1.91 16.44 -13.63
N SER A 112 2.77 17.20 -12.95
CA SER A 112 2.65 17.52 -11.52
C SER A 112 1.78 18.75 -11.22
N ALA A 113 1.21 19.42 -12.24
CA ALA A 113 0.56 20.73 -12.07
C ALA A 113 -0.91 20.72 -12.53
N GLY A 114 -1.84 20.58 -11.56
CA GLY A 114 -3.28 20.77 -11.76
C GLY A 114 -3.86 19.77 -12.76
N LEU A 115 -3.47 18.50 -12.61
CA LEU A 115 -3.79 17.43 -13.53
C LEU A 115 -5.12 16.80 -13.15
N THR A 116 -5.98 16.55 -14.13
CA THR A 116 -7.07 15.58 -13.99
C THR A 116 -6.67 14.29 -14.68
N VAL A 117 -6.63 13.18 -13.95
CA VAL A 117 -6.16 11.91 -14.51
C VAL A 117 -7.34 11.12 -15.05
N GLY A 118 -7.35 10.93 -16.36
CA GLY A 118 -8.39 10.15 -17.04
C GLY A 118 -7.78 9.16 -17.99
N LEU A 119 -8.24 7.91 -17.93
CA LEU A 119 -7.68 6.78 -18.68
C LEU A 119 -8.43 6.50 -19.97
N LEU A 120 -9.51 7.23 -20.26
CA LEU A 120 -10.30 7.01 -21.46
C LEU A 120 -9.70 7.72 -22.69
N THR A 121 -9.94 7.14 -23.85
CA THR A 121 -9.86 7.84 -25.13
C THR A 121 -11.06 8.78 -25.29
N GLU A 122 -11.01 9.70 -26.25
CA GLU A 122 -12.17 10.54 -26.62
C GLU A 122 -13.41 9.71 -27.00
N THR A 123 -13.21 8.47 -27.44
CA THR A 123 -14.28 7.53 -27.78
C THR A 123 -14.88 6.78 -26.58
N GLY A 124 -14.39 7.02 -25.36
CA GLY A 124 -14.91 6.42 -24.13
C GLY A 124 -14.39 5.00 -23.82
N VAL A 125 -13.38 4.53 -24.54
CA VAL A 125 -12.69 3.24 -24.34
C VAL A 125 -11.38 3.49 -23.57
N LEU A 126 -10.95 2.59 -22.68
CA LEU A 126 -9.66 2.72 -21.99
C LEU A 126 -8.51 2.78 -23.01
N SER A 127 -7.61 3.75 -22.83
CA SER A 127 -6.40 3.92 -23.61
C SER A 127 -5.24 3.15 -22.98
N LEU A 128 -4.63 2.22 -23.71
CA LEU A 128 -3.46 1.50 -23.24
C LEU A 128 -2.30 2.45 -22.89
N ALA A 129 -2.03 3.43 -23.76
CA ALA A 129 -0.96 4.41 -23.54
C ALA A 129 -1.14 5.21 -22.24
N LYS A 130 -2.38 5.61 -21.91
CA LYS A 130 -2.69 6.31 -20.65
C LYS A 130 -2.57 5.39 -19.44
N CYS A 131 -2.98 4.14 -19.57
CA CYS A 131 -2.83 3.13 -18.51
C CYS A 131 -1.35 2.83 -18.21
N GLU A 132 -0.49 2.79 -19.24
CA GLU A 132 0.95 2.60 -19.11
C GLU A 132 1.65 3.87 -18.59
N ALA A 133 1.20 5.06 -19.00
CA ALA A 133 1.74 6.33 -18.53
C ALA A 133 1.51 6.58 -17.03
N LEU A 134 0.63 5.83 -16.36
CA LEU A 134 0.58 5.81 -14.90
C LEU A 134 1.95 5.48 -14.28
N ALA A 135 2.79 4.69 -14.96
CA ALA A 135 4.14 4.36 -14.53
C ALA A 135 5.05 5.60 -14.35
N LYS A 136 4.74 6.73 -15.01
CA LYS A 136 5.51 7.98 -14.91
C LYS A 136 5.20 8.77 -13.63
N PHE A 137 4.14 8.42 -12.90
CA PHE A 137 3.77 9.13 -11.69
C PHE A 137 4.49 8.58 -10.47
N THR A 138 5.04 9.50 -9.67
CA THR A 138 5.47 9.17 -8.31
C THR A 138 4.26 8.76 -7.46
N TYR A 139 4.50 7.95 -6.44
CA TYR A 139 3.40 7.44 -5.62
C TYR A 139 2.57 8.55 -4.97
N ASN A 140 3.24 9.51 -4.34
CA ASN A 140 2.59 10.64 -3.70
C ASN A 140 1.99 11.59 -4.74
N GLY A 141 2.68 11.82 -5.86
CA GLY A 141 2.22 12.71 -6.92
C GLY A 141 0.81 12.37 -7.41
N LEU A 142 0.61 11.17 -7.95
CA LEU A 142 -0.72 10.79 -8.44
C LEU A 142 -1.74 10.57 -7.32
N ARG A 143 -1.32 10.07 -6.15
CA ARG A 143 -2.24 9.88 -5.01
C ARG A 143 -2.84 11.22 -4.56
N ASP A 144 -2.01 12.25 -4.51
CA ASP A 144 -2.40 13.58 -4.06
C ASP A 144 -3.26 14.29 -5.13
N GLU A 145 -2.95 14.13 -6.43
CA GLU A 145 -3.82 14.58 -7.54
C GLU A 145 -5.20 13.92 -7.51
N LEU A 146 -5.28 12.63 -7.15
CA LEU A 146 -6.54 11.89 -6.97
C LEU A 146 -7.24 12.19 -5.63
N GLY A 147 -6.68 13.10 -4.82
CA GLY A 147 -7.34 13.65 -3.64
C GLY A 147 -7.48 12.70 -2.45
N THR A 148 -6.62 11.68 -2.34
CA THR A 148 -6.65 10.72 -1.22
C THR A 148 -5.36 10.73 -0.40
N LYS A 149 -5.47 10.37 0.88
CA LYS A 149 -4.32 10.14 1.78
C LYS A 149 -4.12 8.68 2.11
N ASP A 150 -5.04 7.82 1.66
CA ASP A 150 -4.96 6.39 1.85
C ASP A 150 -3.92 5.75 0.94
N GLY A 151 -3.48 4.54 1.30
CA GLY A 151 -2.76 3.71 0.35
C GLY A 151 -3.61 3.51 -0.90
N LEU A 152 -3.02 3.62 -2.09
CA LEU A 152 -3.73 3.53 -3.36
C LEU A 152 -3.03 2.53 -4.28
N SER A 153 -3.83 1.73 -4.98
CA SER A 153 -3.37 0.96 -6.13
C SER A 153 -4.41 1.01 -7.24
N VAL A 154 -3.92 1.04 -8.47
CA VAL A 154 -4.70 1.07 -9.71
C VAL A 154 -4.21 -0.08 -10.57
N GLU A 155 -5.11 -0.99 -10.93
CA GLU A 155 -4.80 -2.15 -11.76
C GLU A 155 -5.77 -2.24 -12.94
N VAL A 156 -5.23 -2.43 -14.14
CA VAL A 156 -6.02 -2.76 -15.33
C VAL A 156 -5.72 -4.20 -15.72
N ARG A 157 -6.78 -4.99 -15.92
CA ARG A 157 -6.66 -6.39 -16.37
C ARG A 157 -7.63 -6.69 -17.49
N THR A 158 -7.23 -7.48 -18.48
CA THR A 158 -8.16 -8.05 -19.46
C THR A 158 -9.01 -9.14 -18.81
N LEU A 159 -10.17 -9.44 -19.40
CA LEU A 159 -11.06 -10.51 -18.91
C LEU A 159 -10.83 -11.86 -19.61
N SER A 160 -10.31 -11.86 -20.85
CA SER A 160 -10.07 -13.08 -21.61
C SER A 160 -8.95 -12.88 -22.65
N PRO A 161 -7.77 -13.52 -22.48
CA PRO A 161 -7.33 -14.17 -21.23
C PRO A 161 -7.25 -13.15 -20.08
N ASP A 162 -7.36 -13.61 -18.83
CA ASP A 162 -7.11 -12.73 -17.66
C ASP A 162 -5.61 -12.44 -17.57
N ALA A 163 -5.22 -11.24 -17.98
CA ALA A 163 -3.86 -10.76 -17.93
C ALA A 163 -3.82 -9.36 -17.31
N ARG A 164 -2.77 -9.09 -16.53
CA ARG A 164 -2.51 -7.77 -15.99
C ARG A 164 -1.90 -6.91 -17.09
N VAL A 165 -2.58 -5.83 -17.43
CA VAL A 165 -2.17 -4.87 -18.47
C VAL A 165 -1.27 -3.81 -17.86
N SER A 166 -1.76 -3.16 -16.80
CA SER A 166 -0.98 -2.18 -16.06
C SER A 166 -1.26 -2.30 -14.57
N PHE A 167 -0.27 -1.88 -13.78
CA PHE A 167 -0.39 -1.79 -12.33
C PHE A 167 0.43 -0.60 -11.86
N TRP A 168 -0.19 0.23 -11.04
CA TRP A 168 0.44 1.36 -10.39
C TRP A 168 0.05 1.42 -8.92
N GLY A 169 0.99 1.79 -8.05
CA GLY A 169 0.75 2.01 -6.63
C GLY A 169 1.21 0.88 -5.72
N GLY A 170 0.57 0.77 -4.56
CA GLY A 170 1.01 -0.08 -3.45
C GLY A 170 0.60 -1.54 -3.51
N ASP A 171 1.42 -2.40 -2.88
CA ASP A 171 1.13 -3.82 -2.73
C ASP A 171 0.04 -4.07 -1.68
N VAL A 172 -1.17 -4.31 -2.17
CA VAL A 172 -2.37 -4.57 -1.35
C VAL A 172 -2.22 -5.83 -0.49
N SER A 173 -1.33 -6.77 -0.83
CA SER A 173 -1.14 -8.00 -0.04
C SER A 173 -0.62 -7.74 1.38
N LYS A 174 0.01 -6.58 1.59
CA LYS A 174 0.56 -6.12 2.87
C LYS A 174 -0.40 -5.20 3.63
N ALA A 175 -1.62 -5.00 3.13
CA ALA A 175 -2.59 -4.12 3.74
C ALA A 175 -3.26 -4.76 4.96
N THR A 176 -3.56 -3.94 5.97
CA THR A 176 -4.38 -4.34 7.12
C THR A 176 -5.88 -4.27 6.80
N VAL A 177 -6.28 -3.28 6.00
CA VAL A 177 -7.65 -3.06 5.51
C VAL A 177 -7.57 -2.61 4.07
N SER A 178 -8.48 -3.08 3.22
CA SER A 178 -8.59 -2.60 1.84
C SER A 178 -10.04 -2.57 1.35
N VAL A 179 -10.33 -1.62 0.48
CA VAL A 179 -11.60 -1.45 -0.23
C VAL A 179 -11.28 -1.38 -1.71
N THR A 180 -11.91 -2.23 -2.51
CA THR A 180 -11.71 -2.27 -3.96
C THR A 180 -13.00 -1.92 -4.67
N GLU A 181 -12.92 -0.95 -5.58
CA GLU A 181 -13.97 -0.64 -6.54
C GLU A 181 -13.49 -1.10 -7.92
N GLU A 182 -14.41 -1.69 -8.69
CA GLU A 182 -14.10 -2.24 -10.00
C GLU A 182 -15.07 -1.70 -11.05
N ARG A 183 -14.55 -1.42 -12.25
CA ARG A 183 -15.35 -1.03 -13.40
C ARG A 183 -14.97 -1.82 -14.63
N ILE A 184 -15.97 -2.41 -15.28
CA ILE A 184 -15.79 -3.13 -16.54
C ILE A 184 -15.94 -2.17 -17.71
N LEU A 185 -14.95 -2.18 -18.59
CA LEU A 185 -14.81 -1.28 -19.74
C LEU A 185 -14.25 -2.07 -20.93
N LEU A 186 -14.20 -1.42 -22.09
CA LEU A 186 -13.38 -1.89 -23.21
C LEU A 186 -11.99 -1.24 -23.11
N LEU A 187 -10.95 -2.00 -23.41
CA LEU A 187 -9.56 -1.55 -23.54
C LEU A 187 -9.16 -1.59 -25.01
N ARG A 188 -8.65 -0.47 -25.52
CA ARG A 188 -8.10 -0.40 -26.87
C ARG A 188 -6.72 -1.02 -26.90
N THR A 189 -6.57 -2.08 -27.68
CA THR A 189 -5.27 -2.73 -27.94
C THR A 189 -4.90 -2.62 -29.42
N ALA A 190 -3.69 -3.05 -29.79
CA ALA A 190 -3.27 -3.09 -31.19
C ALA A 190 -4.16 -4.01 -32.06
N ASP A 191 -4.70 -5.08 -31.47
CA ASP A 191 -5.53 -6.08 -32.16
C ASP A 191 -7.03 -5.77 -32.11
N GLY A 192 -7.43 -4.67 -31.44
CA GLY A 192 -8.80 -4.22 -31.29
C GLY A 192 -9.22 -3.99 -29.83
N ASP A 193 -10.49 -3.63 -29.64
CA ASP A 193 -11.05 -3.34 -28.33
C ASP A 193 -11.44 -4.66 -27.61
N VAL A 194 -10.90 -4.88 -26.41
CA VAL A 194 -11.13 -6.10 -25.60
C VAL A 194 -11.76 -5.77 -24.25
N PRO A 195 -12.60 -6.64 -23.66
CA PRO A 195 -13.14 -6.41 -22.33
C PRO A 195 -12.05 -6.41 -21.24
N ALA A 196 -12.08 -5.39 -20.38
CA ALA A 196 -11.13 -5.20 -19.29
C ALA A 196 -11.84 -4.73 -18.00
N LYS A 197 -11.17 -4.94 -16.87
CA LYS A 197 -11.54 -4.44 -15.54
C LYS A 197 -10.50 -3.41 -15.08
N LEU A 198 -10.95 -2.21 -14.76
CA LEU A 198 -10.21 -1.23 -13.97
C LEU A 198 -10.54 -1.49 -12.50
N ARG A 199 -9.52 -1.73 -11.68
CA ARG A 199 -9.63 -1.96 -10.25
C ARG A 199 -8.90 -0.83 -9.53
N VAL A 200 -9.59 -0.16 -8.63
CA VAL A 200 -9.01 0.85 -7.75
C VAL A 200 -9.16 0.35 -6.34
N THR A 201 -8.03 0.18 -5.65
CA THR A 201 -8.03 -0.27 -4.26
C THR A 201 -7.44 0.79 -3.36
N LEU A 202 -8.23 1.25 -2.40
CA LEU A 202 -7.75 2.04 -1.27
C LEU A 202 -7.45 1.12 -0.10
N PHE A 203 -6.31 1.33 0.56
CA PHE A 203 -5.85 0.43 1.62
C PHE A 203 -5.13 1.16 2.76
N SER A 204 -5.02 0.52 3.91
CA SER A 204 -4.14 0.92 5.01
C SER A 204 -2.97 -0.05 5.03
N GLY A 205 -1.74 0.45 4.98
CA GLY A 205 -0.57 -0.41 4.95
C GLY A 205 0.70 0.35 4.60
N VAL A 206 1.74 -0.41 4.30
CA VAL A 206 3.03 0.12 3.83
C VAL A 206 2.85 0.65 2.41
N THR A 207 3.23 1.91 2.20
CA THR A 207 3.27 2.54 0.88
C THR A 207 4.51 2.07 0.11
N PRO A 208 4.51 2.11 -1.23
CA PRO A 208 5.71 1.83 -2.02
C PRO A 208 6.94 2.59 -1.51
N ASP A 209 8.05 1.86 -1.41
CA ASP A 209 9.39 2.42 -1.32
C ASP A 209 10.02 2.30 -2.72
N THR A 210 10.81 3.29 -3.10
CA THR A 210 11.46 3.39 -4.42
C THR A 210 12.95 3.16 -4.26
N THR A 211 13.35 1.92 -3.96
CA THR A 211 14.76 1.52 -3.93
C THR A 211 15.26 1.24 -5.34
N LEU A 212 16.11 2.12 -5.85
CA LEU A 212 16.76 1.96 -7.15
C LEU A 212 17.95 0.99 -7.08
N ARG A 213 18.28 0.32 -8.18
CA ARG A 213 19.39 -0.63 -8.25
C ARG A 213 20.35 -0.32 -9.38
N LEU A 214 21.65 -0.51 -9.14
CA LEU A 214 22.66 -0.53 -10.20
C LEU A 214 22.45 -1.77 -11.06
N THR A 215 22.42 -1.66 -12.38
CA THR A 215 22.24 -2.81 -13.29
C THR A 215 23.33 -2.95 -14.34
N GLU A 216 24.02 -1.88 -14.68
CA GLU A 216 25.13 -1.90 -15.64
C GLU A 216 26.16 -0.82 -15.27
N VAL A 217 27.45 -1.12 -15.43
CA VAL A 217 28.55 -0.19 -15.13
C VAL A 217 29.55 -0.22 -16.30
N MET A 218 29.91 0.96 -16.79
CA MET A 218 30.92 1.16 -17.82
C MET A 218 32.00 2.12 -17.29
N TYR A 219 33.05 1.54 -16.69
CA TYR A 219 34.16 2.31 -16.10
C TYR A 219 35.26 2.63 -17.12
N GLN A 220 35.60 1.75 -18.07
CA GLN A 220 36.58 2.04 -19.12
C GLN A 220 35.96 1.87 -20.52
N PRO A 221 35.16 2.85 -20.99
CA PRO A 221 34.52 2.75 -22.29
C PRO A 221 35.56 2.72 -23.43
N ALA A 222 35.40 1.79 -24.38
CA ALA A 222 36.23 1.74 -25.59
C ALA A 222 36.16 3.07 -26.40
N ALA A 223 35.03 3.77 -26.31
CA ALA A 223 34.84 5.13 -26.78
C ALA A 223 33.63 5.78 -26.08
N GLY A 224 33.72 7.06 -25.76
CA GLY A 224 32.64 7.83 -25.13
C GLY A 224 32.98 8.24 -23.70
N THR A 225 31.97 8.21 -22.86
CA THR A 225 32.03 8.61 -21.44
C THR A 225 31.78 7.41 -20.54
N GLU A 226 32.25 7.49 -19.30
CA GLU A 226 31.80 6.62 -18.21
C GLU A 226 30.32 6.82 -17.93
N TRP A 227 29.66 5.74 -17.54
CA TRP A 227 28.25 5.76 -17.17
C TRP A 227 27.86 4.54 -16.35
N VAL A 228 26.76 4.67 -15.62
CA VAL A 228 26.08 3.57 -14.94
C VAL A 228 24.59 3.56 -15.28
N GLU A 229 24.01 2.37 -15.28
CA GLU A 229 22.57 2.17 -15.38
C GLU A 229 21.96 1.93 -14.01
N ILE A 230 20.84 2.62 -13.78
CA ILE A 230 20.04 2.51 -12.58
C ILE A 230 18.63 2.08 -12.96
N TYR A 231 18.15 1.00 -12.35
CA TYR A 231 16.83 0.44 -12.55
C TYR A 231 15.87 0.76 -11.40
N ASN A 232 14.63 1.12 -11.75
CA ASN A 232 13.52 1.23 -10.81
C ASN A 232 12.68 -0.07 -10.79
N PRO A 233 12.81 -0.93 -9.77
CA PRO A 233 12.02 -2.17 -9.66
C PRO A 233 10.58 -1.94 -9.18
N ALA A 234 10.22 -0.72 -8.75
CA ALA A 234 8.91 -0.43 -8.20
C ALA A 234 7.83 -0.34 -9.29
N TYR A 235 6.57 -0.27 -8.83
CA TYR A 235 5.39 -0.06 -9.69
C TYR A 235 4.93 1.40 -9.72
N VAL A 236 5.79 2.31 -9.31
CA VAL A 236 5.58 3.76 -9.29
C VAL A 236 6.87 4.41 -9.76
N ALA A 237 6.80 5.63 -10.28
CA ALA A 237 8.02 6.36 -10.61
C ALA A 237 8.83 6.67 -9.34
N ALA A 238 10.14 6.57 -9.47
CA ALA A 238 11.09 6.93 -8.44
C ALA A 238 11.61 8.34 -8.72
N GLU A 239 11.56 9.22 -7.72
CA GLU A 239 12.21 10.52 -7.77
C GLU A 239 13.69 10.34 -7.47
N VAL A 240 14.55 10.97 -8.28
CA VAL A 240 16.01 10.79 -8.24
C VAL A 240 16.69 11.91 -7.44
N ASP A 241 15.95 12.96 -7.08
CA ASP A 241 16.46 14.06 -6.29
C ASP A 241 17.02 13.58 -4.94
N GLY A 242 18.31 13.89 -4.70
CA GLY A 242 19.02 13.50 -3.49
C GLY A 242 19.61 12.09 -3.50
N TRP A 243 19.46 11.33 -4.60
CA TRP A 243 20.25 10.12 -4.82
C TRP A 243 21.70 10.48 -5.12
N LYS A 244 22.60 9.60 -4.70
CA LYS A 244 24.04 9.78 -4.85
C LYS A 244 24.67 8.59 -5.54
N LEU A 245 25.66 8.86 -6.37
CA LEU A 245 26.67 7.88 -6.74
C LEU A 245 27.94 8.20 -5.98
N SER A 246 28.64 7.18 -5.51
CA SER A 246 29.90 7.35 -4.83
C SER A 246 30.86 6.25 -5.23
N ASP A 247 32.14 6.56 -5.23
CA ASP A 247 33.21 5.58 -5.30
C ASP A 247 33.96 5.50 -3.95
N LEU A 248 35.21 5.03 -3.97
CA LEU A 248 36.06 5.00 -2.77
C LEU A 248 36.63 6.38 -2.36
N ALA A 249 36.47 7.41 -3.18
CA ALA A 249 37.07 8.74 -3.04
C ALA A 249 36.04 9.84 -2.77
N GLU A 250 34.95 9.91 -3.54
CA GLU A 250 33.99 11.02 -3.57
C GLU A 250 32.53 10.53 -3.68
N GLU A 251 31.58 11.40 -3.31
CA GLU A 251 30.14 11.18 -3.50
C GLU A 251 29.56 12.35 -4.30
N ASP A 252 28.81 12.05 -5.35
CA ASP A 252 28.19 13.02 -6.24
C ASP A 252 26.68 12.89 -6.26
N LEU A 253 26.00 14.03 -6.23
CA LEU A 253 24.55 14.11 -6.38
C LEU A 253 24.13 13.95 -7.83
N ILE A 254 23.10 13.12 -8.05
CA ILE A 254 22.37 13.10 -9.33
C ILE A 254 21.50 14.36 -9.37
N LEU A 255 21.72 15.21 -10.37
CA LEU A 255 21.04 16.50 -10.50
C LEU A 255 20.34 16.67 -11.85
N GLY A 256 19.16 17.27 -11.81
CA GLY A 256 18.42 17.78 -12.98
C GLY A 256 18.63 19.27 -13.21
N GLY A 257 17.95 19.83 -14.22
CA GLY A 257 17.87 21.29 -14.38
C GLY A 257 17.11 21.96 -13.24
N ASP A 258 17.30 23.28 -13.05
CA ASP A 258 16.78 24.05 -11.91
C ASP A 258 15.24 23.95 -11.69
N ASP A 259 14.46 23.64 -12.73
CA ASP A 259 13.00 23.52 -12.71
C ASP A 259 12.50 22.10 -13.11
N GLU A 260 13.40 21.11 -13.06
CA GLU A 260 13.12 19.74 -13.47
C GLU A 260 13.16 18.79 -12.26
N THR A 261 12.10 18.01 -12.08
CA THR A 261 12.13 16.85 -11.18
C THR A 261 12.54 15.62 -11.97
N LEU A 262 13.68 15.02 -11.61
CA LEU A 262 14.12 13.80 -12.27
C LEU A 262 13.35 12.61 -11.73
N THR A 263 12.74 11.84 -12.64
CA THR A 263 12.07 10.60 -12.28
C THR A 263 12.43 9.46 -13.22
N ILE A 264 12.46 8.24 -12.65
CA ILE A 264 12.57 6.99 -13.42
C ILE A 264 11.21 6.32 -13.35
N PRO A 265 10.50 6.11 -14.48
CA PRO A 265 9.22 5.43 -14.47
C PRO A 265 9.31 4.04 -13.85
N ALA A 266 8.16 3.54 -13.41
CA ALA A 266 8.05 2.19 -12.90
C ALA A 266 8.64 1.18 -13.89
N ARG A 267 9.40 0.19 -13.38
CA ARG A 267 9.97 -0.91 -14.18
C ARG A 267 10.85 -0.45 -15.35
N SER A 268 11.45 0.72 -15.26
CA SER A 268 12.32 1.29 -16.29
C SER A 268 13.72 1.57 -15.74
N ALA A 269 14.70 1.70 -16.63
CA ALA A 269 16.04 2.15 -16.28
C ALA A 269 16.31 3.57 -16.75
N ALA A 270 17.26 4.21 -16.08
CA ALA A 270 17.90 5.45 -16.49
C ALA A 270 19.40 5.28 -16.45
N ILE A 271 20.09 6.10 -17.23
CA ILE A 271 21.54 6.17 -17.27
C ILE A 271 21.99 7.40 -16.51
N VAL A 272 23.01 7.26 -15.69
CA VAL A 272 23.78 8.37 -15.14
C VAL A 272 25.14 8.36 -15.79
N ALA A 273 25.48 9.43 -16.50
CA ALA A 273 26.71 9.51 -17.26
C ALA A 273 27.53 10.72 -16.82
N ALA A 274 28.86 10.57 -16.82
CA ALA A 274 29.78 11.69 -16.59
C ALA A 274 29.55 12.80 -17.63
N SER A 275 29.28 12.45 -18.90
CA SER A 275 28.78 13.38 -19.92
C SER A 275 27.44 12.91 -20.52
N PRO A 276 26.29 13.39 -20.01
CA PRO A 276 24.97 13.02 -20.52
C PRO A 276 24.78 13.35 -22.00
N THR A 277 25.39 14.44 -22.46
CA THR A 277 25.29 14.90 -23.86
C THR A 277 26.05 13.96 -24.81
N ASP A 278 27.27 13.55 -24.44
CA ASP A 278 28.05 12.62 -25.24
C ASP A 278 27.43 11.22 -25.23
N PHE A 279 26.90 10.81 -24.07
CA PHE A 279 26.15 9.57 -23.93
C PHE A 279 24.92 9.54 -24.85
N ALA A 280 24.04 10.55 -24.75
CA ALA A 280 22.82 10.62 -25.54
C ALA A 280 23.08 10.71 -27.06
N SER A 281 24.19 11.34 -27.45
CA SER A 281 24.63 11.38 -28.86
C SER A 281 25.00 10.00 -29.39
N ARG A 282 25.54 9.13 -28.53
CA ARG A 282 25.92 7.76 -28.86
C ARG A 282 24.74 6.79 -28.78
N TYR A 283 23.85 6.98 -27.80
CA TYR A 283 22.69 6.12 -27.54
C TYR A 283 21.37 6.93 -27.61
N PRO A 284 20.97 7.40 -28.81
CA PRO A 284 19.82 8.30 -28.97
C PRO A 284 18.45 7.65 -28.69
N SER A 285 18.41 6.33 -28.51
CA SER A 285 17.20 5.60 -28.13
C SER A 285 16.95 5.56 -26.62
N VAL A 286 17.92 5.98 -25.81
CA VAL A 286 17.80 5.99 -24.35
C VAL A 286 17.15 7.31 -23.93
N SER A 287 15.95 7.23 -23.35
CA SER A 287 15.17 8.42 -22.99
C SER A 287 15.61 9.08 -21.68
N TYR A 288 15.98 8.28 -20.68
CA TYR A 288 16.29 8.75 -19.33
C TYR A 288 17.81 8.77 -19.13
N VAL A 289 18.42 9.94 -19.33
CA VAL A 289 19.86 10.15 -19.17
C VAL A 289 20.07 11.35 -18.26
N PHE A 290 20.76 11.13 -17.14
CA PHE A 290 20.99 12.12 -16.08
C PHE A 290 22.48 12.41 -15.94
N GLY A 291 22.77 13.60 -15.39
CA GLY A 291 24.12 14.03 -15.03
C GLY A 291 24.36 14.10 -13.54
N LEU A 292 25.59 14.47 -13.20
CA LEU A 292 26.08 14.64 -11.83
C LEU A 292 26.56 16.08 -11.63
N GLU A 293 26.81 16.46 -10.39
CA GLU A 293 27.13 17.85 -10.04
C GLU A 293 28.44 18.38 -10.64
N ASP A 294 29.41 17.51 -10.88
CA ASP A 294 30.74 17.87 -11.37
C ASP A 294 31.14 17.16 -12.68
N SER A 295 30.21 16.39 -13.27
CA SER A 295 30.44 15.60 -14.50
C SER A 295 31.48 14.47 -14.35
N ALA A 296 31.70 13.98 -13.14
CA ALA A 296 32.40 12.73 -12.84
C ALA A 296 31.49 11.81 -12.03
N ILE A 297 31.80 10.51 -12.01
CA ILE A 297 31.15 9.55 -11.12
C ILE A 297 32.18 9.21 -10.04
N GLY A 298 32.03 9.75 -8.84
CA GLY A 298 33.11 9.79 -7.86
C GLY A 298 34.24 10.69 -8.37
N ASP A 299 35.50 10.27 -8.19
CA ASP A 299 36.66 10.94 -8.80
C ASP A 299 36.95 10.48 -10.25
N GLY A 300 36.00 9.73 -10.83
CA GLY A 300 36.11 8.99 -12.07
C GLY A 300 36.24 7.50 -11.78
N LEU A 301 35.49 6.66 -12.49
CA LEU A 301 35.44 5.23 -12.20
C LEU A 301 36.83 4.58 -12.38
N GLY A 302 37.29 3.86 -11.37
CA GLY A 302 38.63 3.28 -11.37
C GLY A 302 38.84 2.15 -12.40
N ASP A 303 39.77 2.34 -13.33
CA ASP A 303 40.09 1.34 -14.38
C ASP A 303 40.68 0.01 -13.89
N ILE A 304 41.28 -0.01 -12.68
CA ILE A 304 41.99 -1.19 -12.15
C ILE A 304 41.14 -1.93 -11.12
N ALA A 305 40.62 -1.18 -10.15
CA ALA A 305 39.81 -1.68 -9.06
C ALA A 305 39.09 -0.51 -8.44
N ASP A 306 37.82 -0.70 -8.12
CA ASP A 306 37.02 0.34 -7.49
C ASP A 306 35.78 -0.24 -6.79
N THR A 307 35.03 0.60 -6.09
CA THR A 307 33.73 0.26 -5.55
C THR A 307 32.76 1.39 -5.78
N ILE A 308 31.81 1.19 -6.68
CA ILE A 308 30.70 2.12 -6.89
C ILE A 308 29.54 1.78 -5.96
N ALA A 309 28.89 2.79 -5.40
CA ALA A 309 27.67 2.65 -4.62
C ALA A 309 26.62 3.68 -5.05
N LEU A 310 25.39 3.21 -5.22
CA LEU A 310 24.19 4.02 -5.37
C LEU A 310 23.52 4.16 -4.00
N GLY A 311 23.39 5.39 -3.50
CA GLY A 311 22.93 5.68 -2.14
C GLY A 311 21.73 6.61 -2.05
N TYR A 312 20.85 6.35 -1.08
CA TYR A 312 19.77 7.25 -0.68
C TYR A 312 19.42 7.07 0.80
N HIS A 313 19.59 8.12 1.62
CA HIS A 313 19.51 8.04 3.09
C HIS A 313 20.37 6.91 3.67
N SER A 314 19.73 5.84 4.18
CA SER A 314 20.40 4.65 4.72
C SER A 314 20.47 3.48 3.73
N TYR A 315 19.88 3.63 2.55
CA TYR A 315 19.92 2.63 1.48
C TYR A 315 21.21 2.76 0.68
N SER A 316 21.78 1.62 0.30
CA SER A 316 22.96 1.52 -0.58
C SER A 316 22.91 0.23 -1.39
N ASP A 317 23.12 0.32 -2.70
CA ASP A 317 23.39 -0.80 -3.61
C ASP A 317 24.80 -0.58 -4.18
N ALA A 318 25.72 -1.49 -3.90
CA ALA A 318 27.14 -1.31 -4.19
C ALA A 318 27.72 -2.47 -4.99
N LEU A 319 28.72 -2.17 -5.79
CA LEU A 319 29.47 -3.10 -6.62
C LEU A 319 30.96 -2.78 -6.51
N ALA A 320 31.73 -3.75 -6.01
CA ALA A 320 33.18 -3.75 -6.15
C ALA A 320 33.55 -4.53 -7.42
N TYR A 321 34.54 -4.04 -8.15
CA TYR A 321 35.01 -4.64 -9.40
C TYR A 321 36.52 -4.45 -9.57
N GLU A 322 37.12 -5.27 -10.42
CA GLU A 322 38.53 -5.23 -10.84
C GLU A 322 38.65 -5.16 -12.38
N ASP A 323 39.86 -4.94 -12.91
CA ASP A 323 40.12 -4.71 -14.34
C ASP A 323 39.73 -5.85 -15.28
N ASP A 324 39.58 -7.08 -14.77
CA ASP A 324 39.20 -8.26 -15.54
C ASP A 324 37.72 -8.65 -15.43
N ASP A 325 36.91 -7.92 -14.66
CA ASP A 325 35.48 -8.22 -14.44
C ASP A 325 34.58 -7.83 -15.62
N GLY A 326 34.98 -6.85 -16.44
CA GLY A 326 34.25 -6.37 -17.63
C GLY A 326 34.51 -4.90 -17.88
N ALA A 327 34.04 -4.28 -18.97
CA ALA A 327 34.25 -2.84 -19.21
C ALA A 327 35.71 -2.36 -19.23
N ALA A 328 36.65 -3.20 -19.68
CA ALA A 328 38.09 -2.92 -19.73
C ALA A 328 38.56 -2.41 -21.11
N GLY A 329 37.83 -1.44 -21.68
CA GLY A 329 38.11 -0.90 -23.01
C GLY A 329 37.80 -1.86 -24.17
N ASP A 330 37.13 -2.98 -23.91
CA ASP A 330 36.77 -4.01 -24.90
C ASP A 330 35.38 -3.81 -25.52
N GLY A 331 34.62 -2.82 -25.02
CA GLY A 331 33.26 -2.50 -25.45
C GLY A 331 32.17 -3.32 -24.73
N ASN A 332 32.55 -4.22 -23.83
CA ASN A 332 31.64 -4.82 -22.87
C ASN A 332 31.39 -3.85 -21.71
N SER A 333 30.35 -4.09 -20.93
CA SER A 333 30.07 -3.49 -19.64
C SER A 333 30.08 -4.56 -18.56
N LEU A 334 30.14 -4.16 -17.29
CA LEU A 334 29.82 -5.05 -16.19
C LEU A 334 28.30 -4.99 -15.98
N THR A 335 27.59 -6.09 -16.29
CA THR A 335 26.12 -6.16 -16.28
C THR A 335 25.64 -7.12 -15.20
N ARG A 336 24.58 -6.73 -14.49
CA ARG A 336 23.93 -7.59 -13.50
C ARG A 336 23.12 -8.69 -14.20
N ASP A 337 23.22 -9.94 -13.73
CA ASP A 337 22.57 -11.13 -14.34
C ASP A 337 21.05 -10.96 -14.55
N CYS A 338 20.41 -10.25 -13.62
CA CYS A 338 19.06 -9.76 -13.76
C CYS A 338 18.89 -8.50 -12.90
N PRO A 339 17.91 -7.62 -13.19
CA PRO A 339 17.77 -6.33 -12.51
C PRO A 339 17.59 -6.42 -10.99
N THR A 340 17.16 -7.57 -10.47
CA THR A 340 16.95 -7.83 -9.04
C THR A 340 17.86 -8.92 -8.47
N CYS A 341 18.84 -9.40 -9.24
CA CYS A 341 19.79 -10.43 -8.83
C CYS A 341 21.04 -9.81 -8.18
N ASP A 342 21.96 -10.62 -7.66
CA ASP A 342 23.21 -10.12 -7.08
C ASP A 342 24.46 -10.47 -7.92
N GLY A 343 24.32 -11.36 -8.91
CA GLY A 343 25.41 -11.73 -9.81
C GLY A 343 25.66 -10.67 -10.87
N TRP A 344 26.94 -10.54 -11.25
CA TRP A 344 27.44 -9.63 -12.27
C TRP A 344 28.37 -10.38 -13.21
N ALA A 345 28.37 -9.99 -14.49
CA ALA A 345 29.24 -10.55 -15.50
C ALA A 345 29.54 -9.53 -16.60
N ALA A 346 30.69 -9.66 -17.24
CA ALA A 346 30.99 -8.96 -18.48
C ALA A 346 29.96 -9.34 -19.56
N ALA A 347 29.33 -8.34 -20.17
CA ALA A 347 28.41 -8.52 -21.29
C ALA A 347 28.55 -7.36 -22.29
N ALA A 348 28.06 -7.54 -23.52
CA ALA A 348 28.02 -6.43 -24.46
C ALA A 348 27.14 -5.31 -23.89
N ALA A 349 27.57 -4.06 -24.01
CA ALA A 349 26.85 -2.95 -23.42
C ALA A 349 25.43 -2.78 -23.99
N THR A 350 24.43 -2.70 -23.11
CA THR A 350 23.00 -2.62 -23.48
C THR A 350 22.25 -1.55 -22.70
N PRO A 351 22.65 -0.28 -22.80
CA PRO A 351 22.03 0.79 -22.01
C PRO A 351 20.54 0.93 -22.30
N GLY A 352 19.75 1.01 -21.22
CA GLY A 352 18.30 1.11 -21.23
C GLY A 352 17.59 -0.23 -21.43
N ALA A 353 18.30 -1.36 -21.52
CA ALA A 353 17.72 -2.68 -21.70
C ALA A 353 17.59 -3.40 -20.35
N VAL A 354 16.36 -3.67 -19.91
CA VAL A 354 16.06 -4.21 -18.57
C VAL A 354 15.06 -5.35 -18.59
#